data_AF-A0A0F0H3V4-F1
#
_entry.id   AF-A0A0F0H3V4-F1
#
_cell.length_a   1.000
_cell.length_b   1.000
_cell.length_c   1.000
_cell.angle_alpha   90.00
_cell.angle_beta   90.00
_cell.angle_gamma   90.00
#
_symmetry.space_group_name_H-M   'P 1'
#
loop_
_entity.id
_entity.type
_entity.pdbx_description
1 polymer ?
#
loop_
_entity_poly.entity_id
_entity_poly.type
_entity_poly.pdbx_seq_one_letter_code
_entity_poly.pdbx_strand_id
1 'polypeptide(L)' 'MSDPAELDPFVELARARLAAGAGYDEVLGLLRQRGLSKMNCLMVISESGLGLAETKRFMHESRVWAAWQADDEESS' A
#
# COMPACT_ATOMS: atom_id res chain seq x y z
N MET A 1 -13.64 7.51 -4.78
CA MET A 1 -13.30 6.14 -4.36
C MET A 1 -13.07 5.35 -5.63
N SER A 2 -11.91 4.71 -5.79
CA SER A 2 -11.69 3.79 -6.92
C SER A 2 -12.61 2.58 -6.80
N ASP A 3 -13.02 2.02 -7.93
CA ASP A 3 -13.85 0.82 -7.95
C ASP A 3 -13.01 -0.36 -7.41
N PRO A 4 -13.54 -1.22 -6.52
CA PRO A 4 -12.83 -2.40 -6.04
C PRO A 4 -12.24 -3.25 -7.17
N ALA A 5 -12.95 -3.36 -8.30
CA ALA A 5 -12.49 -4.10 -9.47
C ALA A 5 -11.25 -3.47 -10.14
N GLU A 6 -11.04 -2.16 -9.99
CA GLU A 6 -9.83 -1.48 -10.49
C GLU A 6 -8.59 -1.79 -9.64
N LEU A 7 -8.79 -2.25 -8.40
CA LEU A 7 -7.71 -2.58 -7.47
C LEU A 7 -7.28 -4.04 -7.54
N ASP A 8 -8.11 -4.94 -8.06
CA ASP A 8 -7.84 -6.36 -8.18
C ASP A 8 -6.46 -6.68 -8.80
N PRO A 9 -6.02 -6.03 -9.91
CA PRO A 9 -4.69 -6.28 -10.46
C PRO A 9 -3.55 -5.92 -9.51
N PHE A 10 -3.76 -4.95 -8.63
CA PHE A 10 -2.78 -4.52 -7.64
C PHE A 10 -2.80 -5.42 -6.40
N VAL A 11 -3.96 -5.95 -6.03
CA VAL A 11 -4.10 -6.96 -4.97
C VAL A 11 -3.40 -8.25 -5.37
N GLU A 12 -3.63 -8.74 -6.59
CA GLU A 12 -2.98 -9.95 -7.11
C GLU A 12 -1.47 -9.78 -7.22
N LEU A 13 -1.02 -8.61 -7.66
CA LEU A 13 0.40 -8.27 -7.67
C LEU A 13 0.99 -8.26 -6.25
N ALA A 14 0.32 -7.64 -5.29
CA ALA A 14 0.77 -7.56 -3.90
C ALA A 14 0.90 -8.97 -3.31
N ARG A 15 -0.13 -9.81 -3.48
CA ARG A 15 -0.13 -11.22 -3.06
C ARG A 15 1.02 -12.00 -3.69
N ALA A 16 1.25 -11.86 -5.00
CA ALA A 16 2.34 -12.53 -5.69
C ALA A 16 3.72 -12.13 -5.15
N ARG A 17 3.92 -10.84 -4.84
CA ARG A 17 5.17 -10.35 -4.25
C ARG A 17 5.38 -10.86 -2.84
N LEU A 18 4.34 -10.83 -2.00
CA LEU A 18 4.39 -11.37 -0.64
C LEU A 18 4.68 -12.87 -0.66
N ALA A 19 4.05 -13.63 -1.56
CA ALA A 19 4.30 -15.06 -1.74
C ALA A 19 5.73 -15.37 -2.21
N ALA A 20 6.36 -14.45 -2.95
CA ALA A 20 7.76 -14.53 -3.34
C ALA A 20 8.74 -14.11 -2.21
N GLY A 21 8.24 -13.75 -1.03
CA GLY A 21 9.03 -13.37 0.13
C GLY A 21 9.31 -11.87 0.27
N ALA A 22 8.69 -11.02 -0.56
CA ALA A 22 8.81 -9.57 -0.40
C ALA A 22 8.15 -9.11 0.91
N GLY A 23 8.69 -8.04 1.51
CA GLY A 23 8.08 -7.39 2.67
C GLY A 23 6.97 -6.41 2.28
N TYR A 24 6.07 -6.10 3.22
CA TYR A 24 4.99 -5.13 2.99
C TYR A 24 5.48 -3.73 2.62
N ASP A 25 6.62 -3.27 3.15
CA ASP A 25 7.22 -1.98 2.77
C ASP A 25 7.67 -1.95 1.31
N GLU A 26 8.20 -3.07 0.79
CA GLU A 26 8.60 -3.19 -0.61
C GLU A 26 7.38 -3.15 -1.52
N VAL A 27 6.32 -3.87 -1.16
CA VAL A 27 5.04 -3.85 -1.89
C VAL A 27 4.45 -2.44 -1.87
N LEU A 28 4.44 -1.77 -0.72
CA LEU A 28 3.94 -0.40 -0.59
C LEU A 28 4.71 0.59 -1.49
N GLY A 29 6.05 0.49 -1.52
CA GLY A 29 6.89 1.28 -2.42
C GLY A 29 6.56 1.03 -3.89
N LEU A 30 6.32 -0.22 -4.28
CA LEU A 30 5.94 -0.58 -5.64
C LEU A 30 4.57 -0.01 -6.03
N LEU A 31 3.58 -0.10 -5.15
CA LEU A 31 2.25 0.45 -5.41
C LEU A 31 2.30 1.97 -5.57
N ARG A 32 3.09 2.66 -4.75
CA ARG A 32 3.36 4.09 -4.90
C ARG A 32 3.99 4.43 -6.24
N GLN A 33 5.01 3.68 -6.68
CA GLN A 33 5.64 3.89 -7.99
C GLN A 33 4.66 3.70 -9.17
N ARG A 34 3.61 2.90 -8.98
CA ARG A 34 2.53 2.74 -9.97
C ARG A 34 1.46 3.84 -9.89
N GLY A 35 1.66 4.84 -9.05
CA GLY A 35 0.77 6.00 -8.94
C GLY A 35 -0.47 5.77 -8.10
N LEU A 36 -0.50 4.70 -7.27
CA LEU A 36 -1.65 4.50 -6.39
C LEU A 36 -1.68 5.58 -5.30
N SER A 37 -2.88 6.06 -5.04
CA SER A 37 -3.14 6.93 -3.90
C SER A 37 -2.87 6.19 -2.59
N LYS A 38 -2.60 6.97 -1.55
CA LYS A 38 -2.48 6.52 -0.16
C LYS A 38 -3.61 5.56 0.23
N MET A 39 -4.86 5.96 -0.02
CA MET A 39 -6.03 5.14 0.30
C MET A 39 -6.08 3.84 -0.50
N ASN A 40 -5.73 3.88 -1.79
CA ASN A 40 -5.72 2.68 -2.63
C ASN A 40 -4.63 1.69 -2.19
N CYS A 41 -3.45 2.18 -1.80
CA CYS A 41 -2.42 1.33 -1.21
C CYS A 41 -2.90 0.65 0.08
N LEU A 42 -3.60 1.39 0.96
CA LEU A 42 -4.15 0.82 2.19
C LEU A 42 -5.16 -0.30 1.89
N MET A 43 -6.07 -0.07 0.93
CA MET A 43 -7.02 -1.10 0.50
C MET A 43 -6.30 -2.32 -0.09
N VAL A 44 -5.34 -2.11 -0.98
CA VAL A 44 -4.59 -3.21 -1.62
C VAL A 44 -3.81 -4.04 -0.60
N ILE A 45 -3.10 -3.41 0.33
CA ILE A 45 -2.35 -4.11 1.38
C ILE A 45 -3.31 -4.88 2.30
N SER A 46 -4.45 -4.27 2.64
CA SER A 46 -5.47 -4.93 3.46
C SER A 46 -6.00 -6.20 2.80
N GLU A 47 -6.36 -6.12 1.53
CA GLU A 47 -6.88 -7.26 0.77
C GLU A 47 -5.79 -8.29 0.41
N SER A 48 -4.51 -7.90 0.46
CA SER A 48 -3.38 -8.80 0.17
C SER A 48 -3.03 -9.77 1.29
N GLY A 49 -3.53 -9.55 2.52
CA GLY A 49 -3.41 -10.53 3.60
C GLY A 49 -3.32 -9.96 5.02
N LEU A 50 -3.06 -8.66 5.19
CA LEU A 50 -3.13 -8.01 6.51
C LEU A 50 -4.56 -7.54 6.74
N GLY A 51 -5.24 -7.93 7.82
CA GLY A 51 -6.56 -7.35 8.10
C GLY A 51 -6.49 -5.80 8.17
N LEU A 52 -7.61 -5.11 7.93
CA LEU A 52 -7.65 -3.64 7.88
C LEU A 52 -7.01 -2.97 9.11
N ALA A 53 -7.21 -3.55 10.30
CA ALA A 53 -6.64 -3.04 11.54
C ALA A 53 -5.11 -3.17 11.60
N GLU A 54 -4.57 -4.31 11.15
CA GLU A 54 -3.13 -4.54 11.11
C GLU A 54 -2.46 -3.71 10.02
N THR A 55 -3.12 -3.58 8.87
CA THR A 55 -2.69 -2.69 7.80
C THR A 55 -2.56 -1.27 8.32
N LYS A 56 -3.57 -0.73 9.02
CA LYS A 56 -3.49 0.62 9.60
C LYS A 56 -2.33 0.80 10.58
N ARG A 57 -2.07 -0.20 11.44
CA ARG A 57 -0.91 -0.16 12.35
C ARG A 57 0.40 -0.16 11.58
N PHE A 58 0.55 -1.08 10.63
CA PHE A 58 1.71 -1.14 9.75
C PHE A 58 1.94 0.19 9.01
N MET A 59 0.90 0.82 8.46
CA MET A 59 1.03 2.10 7.77
C MET A 59 1.52 3.20 8.73
N HIS A 60 1.08 3.20 9.98
CA HIS A 60 1.49 4.20 10.96
C HIS A 60 2.97 4.04 11.36
N GLU A 61 3.47 2.80 11.38
CA GLU A 61 4.85 2.46 11.75
C GLU A 61 5.82 2.42 10.55
N SER A 62 5.29 2.33 9.32
CA SER A 62 6.07 2.23 8.10
C SER A 62 6.83 3.53 7.81
N ARG A 63 8.16 3.41 7.67
CA ARG A 63 9.03 4.52 7.25
C ARG A 63 8.71 5.00 5.83
N VAL A 64 8.30 4.09 4.94
CA VAL A 64 7.91 4.42 3.56
C VAL A 64 6.66 5.29 3.57
N TRP A 65 5.69 4.99 4.43
CA TRP A 65 4.49 5.79 4.60
C TRP A 65 4.74 7.13 5.32
N ALA A 66 5.64 7.14 6.30
CA ALA A 66 6.05 8.38 6.98
C ALA A 66 6.74 9.36 6.01
N ALA A 67 7.64 8.87 5.15
CA ALA A 67 8.24 9.68 4.09
C ALA A 67 7.19 10.20 3.09
N TRP A 68 6.12 9.43 2.87
CA TRP A 68 5.01 9.84 2.02
C TRP A 68 4.19 11.00 2.60
N GLN A 69 4.13 11.16 3.92
CA GLN A 69 3.49 12.32 4.56
C GLN A 69 4.31 13.60 4.41
N ALA A 70 5.64 13.51 4.52
CA ALA A 70 6.53 14.66 4.37
C ALA A 70 6.45 15.27 2.96
N ASP A 71 6.37 14.44 1.91
CA ASP A 71 6.24 14.92 0.51
C ASP A 71 4.89 15.64 0.24
N ASP A 72 3.81 15.25 0.93
CA ASP A 72 2.47 15.85 0.79
C ASP A 72 2.41 17.22 1.52
N GLU A 73 3.10 17.38 2.64
CA GLU A 73 3.19 18.65 3.38
C GLU A 73 4.10 19.69 2.70
N GLU A 74 5.15 19.27 1.99
CA GLU A 74 6.08 20.19 1.32
C GLU A 74 5.54 20.74 -0.02
N SER A 75 4.42 20.19 -0.52
CA SER A 75 3.76 20.63 -1.75
C SER A 75 2.56 21.58 -1.53
N SER A 76 2.31 22.02 -0.28
CA SER A 76 1.21 22.92 0.10
C SER A 76 1.64 24.37 0.39
#